data_AF-A0A373A3F9-F1
#
_entry.id   AF-A0A373A3F9-F1
#
_cell.length_a   1.000
_cell.length_b   1.000
_cell.length_c   1.000
_cell.angle_alpha   90.00
_cell.angle_beta   90.00
_cell.angle_gamma   90.00
#
_symmetry.space_group_name_H-M   'P 1'
#
loop_
_entity.id
_entity.type
_entity.pdbx_description
1 polymer ?
#
loop_
_entity_poly.entity_id
_entity_poly.type
_entity_poly.pdbx_seq_one_letter_code
_entity_poly.pdbx_strand_id
1 'polypeptide(L)'
;MLNTLHPTDLTWDDVDPTNHPFDPASVAGVIRSLGPARRVPSRLDPAIDLTRVNWAWEVAKPWSDAMTHVLMERYGRWAAGWRWSLGEGDVDGGPVGNWCCGSHSITTPEQTLDRVVAALCEWRDWLERLAEWFEAYPLDPETLDADRILWERAARNLILQVADRTGAESGWYGHCRQVLEWFLGYWGVAPEPAERLVRQAVGGRFKSWTAPDTVLADEVAERLVGPLRPQDIYWSPDPGELPDHLERWLAVRASVPWSDGADGEDGTDSGPVTPARDGAAEDFRFFDAAVDPARAAGLLTALELVRADAARGAVLDFELLRGWQQHVLGTPEPPPLRTRPAFAKGGEERYGIGPDTRARLDACLAQAADGRIPLAARAARVYLDVCFFHPFDDGNARAALLTLLFVLARAGVTLDSVLLIRRFGYRADDPHDALSLCRSVEIHLRQSRAAAQ
;
A
#
# COMPACT_ATOMS: atom_id res chain seq x y z
N MET A 1 -4.40 5.82 -3.87
CA MET A 1 -4.73 4.66 -3.01
C MET A 1 -3.42 4.17 -2.43
N LEU A 2 -3.40 3.66 -1.20
CA LEU A 2 -2.22 2.96 -0.68
C LEU A 2 -1.93 1.83 -1.65
N ASN A 3 -0.82 1.87 -2.40
CA ASN A 3 -0.38 0.72 -3.20
C ASN A 3 -0.33 -0.54 -2.33
N THR A 4 0.01 -0.39 -1.04
CA THR A 4 0.01 -1.50 -0.07
C THR A 4 -1.36 -2.06 0.31
N LEU A 5 -2.47 -1.33 0.07
CA LEU A 5 -3.84 -1.83 0.30
C LEU A 5 -4.52 -2.28 -1.00
N HIS A 6 -3.79 -2.26 -2.11
CA HIS A 6 -4.29 -2.64 -3.41
C HIS A 6 -3.83 -4.06 -3.75
N PRO A 7 -4.71 -4.95 -4.20
CA PRO A 7 -4.34 -6.34 -4.47
C PRO A 7 -3.52 -6.53 -5.75
N THR A 8 -3.42 -5.53 -6.64
CA THR A 8 -2.64 -5.64 -7.89
C THR A 8 -1.13 -5.76 -7.70
N ASP A 9 -0.64 -5.44 -6.51
CA ASP A 9 0.79 -5.48 -6.19
C ASP A 9 1.16 -6.73 -5.38
N LEU A 10 0.21 -7.64 -5.15
CA LEU A 10 0.46 -8.90 -4.45
C LEU A 10 1.29 -9.84 -5.34
N THR A 11 2.37 -10.37 -4.78
CA THR A 11 3.17 -11.46 -5.37
C THR A 11 2.59 -12.82 -4.99
N TRP A 12 3.10 -13.92 -5.59
CA TRP A 12 2.66 -15.25 -5.17
C TRP A 12 3.03 -15.52 -3.70
N ASP A 13 4.23 -15.13 -3.28
CA ASP A 13 4.68 -15.29 -1.88
C ASP A 13 3.76 -14.57 -0.88
N ASP A 14 3.18 -13.42 -1.28
CA ASP A 14 2.21 -12.70 -0.46
C ASP A 14 0.86 -13.43 -0.31
N VAL A 15 0.49 -14.29 -1.27
CA VAL A 15 -0.85 -14.90 -1.38
C VAL A 15 -0.85 -16.42 -1.25
N ASP A 16 0.32 -17.06 -1.19
CA ASP A 16 0.46 -18.51 -1.11
C ASP A 16 -0.33 -19.03 0.12
N PRO A 17 -1.39 -19.82 -0.11
CA PRO A 17 -2.23 -20.34 0.97
C PRO A 17 -1.45 -21.12 2.04
N THR A 18 -0.31 -21.72 1.68
CA THR A 18 0.53 -22.53 2.58
C THR A 18 1.26 -21.69 3.63
N ASN A 19 1.55 -20.42 3.31
CA ASN A 19 2.22 -19.47 4.22
C ASN A 19 1.25 -18.77 5.17
N HIS A 20 -0.06 -18.93 4.96
CA HIS A 20 -1.10 -18.19 5.68
C HIS A 20 -2.17 -19.13 6.24
N PRO A 21 -2.02 -19.63 7.48
CA PRO A 21 -3.07 -20.42 8.13
C PRO A 21 -4.39 -19.66 8.21
N PHE A 22 -5.47 -20.29 7.78
CA PHE A 22 -6.80 -19.68 7.74
C PHE A 22 -7.86 -20.72 8.10
N ASP A 23 -8.72 -20.38 9.07
CA ASP A 23 -9.87 -21.21 9.47
C ASP A 23 -11.16 -20.46 9.14
N PRO A 24 -11.88 -20.83 8.06
CA PRO A 24 -13.14 -20.20 7.66
C PRO A 24 -14.19 -20.15 8.77
N ALA A 25 -14.21 -21.14 9.68
CA ALA A 25 -15.20 -21.20 10.76
C ALA A 25 -15.00 -20.10 11.81
N SER A 26 -13.75 -19.65 12.00
CA SER A 26 -13.40 -18.60 12.97
C SER A 26 -13.58 -17.18 12.43
N VAL A 27 -13.62 -17.00 11.10
CA VAL A 27 -13.53 -15.70 10.41
C VAL A 27 -14.60 -14.72 10.87
N ALA A 28 -15.84 -15.18 11.01
CA ALA A 28 -16.95 -14.33 11.41
C ALA A 28 -16.79 -13.78 12.84
N GLY A 29 -16.23 -14.58 13.76
CA GLY A 29 -15.90 -14.13 15.11
C GLY A 29 -14.78 -13.11 15.10
N VAL A 30 -13.72 -13.37 14.32
CA VAL A 30 -12.57 -12.46 14.18
C VAL A 30 -13.02 -11.12 13.60
N ILE A 31 -13.71 -11.10 12.45
CA ILE A 31 -14.17 -9.86 11.80
C ILE A 31 -15.00 -9.00 12.75
N ARG A 32 -15.95 -9.59 13.49
CA ARG A 32 -16.79 -8.85 14.45
C ARG A 32 -15.99 -8.28 15.62
N SER A 33 -14.82 -8.83 15.92
CA SER A 33 -13.93 -8.32 16.99
C SER A 33 -13.08 -7.12 16.55
N LEU A 34 -12.91 -6.91 15.25
CA LEU A 34 -12.05 -5.84 14.70
C LEU A 34 -12.64 -4.45 14.96
N GLY A 35 -11.78 -3.45 15.12
CA GLY A 35 -12.18 -2.06 15.37
C GLY A 35 -13.21 -1.53 14.36
N PRO A 36 -12.97 -1.63 13.03
CA PRO A 36 -13.89 -1.12 12.01
C PRO A 36 -15.29 -1.75 12.06
N ALA A 37 -15.41 -2.98 12.59
CA ALA A 37 -16.69 -3.67 12.71
C ALA A 37 -17.63 -3.02 13.73
N ARG A 38 -17.11 -2.23 14.68
CA ARG A 38 -17.91 -1.48 15.66
C ARG A 38 -18.46 -0.16 15.11
N ARG A 39 -18.01 0.24 13.91
CA ARG A 39 -18.31 1.54 13.29
C ARG A 39 -18.71 1.39 11.83
N VAL A 40 -19.45 0.33 11.51
CA VAL A 40 -19.97 0.14 10.15
C VAL A 40 -20.85 1.34 9.80
N PRO A 41 -20.53 2.10 8.74
CA PRO A 41 -21.35 3.22 8.34
C PRO A 41 -22.68 2.70 7.79
N SER A 42 -23.77 3.42 8.06
CA SER A 42 -25.10 3.07 7.56
C SER A 42 -25.57 4.09 6.55
N ARG A 43 -26.11 3.64 5.41
CA ARG A 43 -26.81 4.51 4.45
C ARG A 43 -28.24 4.01 4.28
N LEU A 44 -29.20 4.90 4.55
CA LEU A 44 -30.63 4.58 4.48
C LEU A 44 -31.27 4.93 3.13
N ASP A 45 -30.59 5.73 2.29
CA ASP A 45 -31.12 6.16 0.99
C ASP A 45 -30.47 5.39 -0.18
N PRO A 46 -31.25 4.67 -1.01
CA PRO A 46 -30.73 3.91 -2.15
C PRO A 46 -30.52 4.72 -3.44
N ALA A 47 -30.97 5.98 -3.53
CA ALA A 47 -30.94 6.74 -4.79
C ALA A 47 -29.52 6.95 -5.34
N ILE A 48 -29.37 6.87 -6.67
CA ILE A 48 -28.13 7.22 -7.38
C ILE A 48 -28.16 8.72 -7.64
N ASP A 49 -27.57 9.48 -6.74
CA ASP A 49 -27.38 10.93 -6.85
C ASP A 49 -25.92 11.30 -6.52
N LEU A 50 -25.59 12.59 -6.63
CA LEU A 50 -24.26 13.09 -6.26
C LEU A 50 -23.94 12.81 -4.78
N THR A 51 -24.96 12.81 -3.90
CA THR A 51 -24.83 12.47 -2.48
C THR A 51 -24.29 11.05 -2.28
N ARG A 52 -24.77 10.09 -3.07
CA ARG A 52 -24.30 8.70 -3.06
C ARG A 52 -22.84 8.58 -3.47
N VAL A 53 -22.44 9.28 -4.52
CA VAL A 53 -21.05 9.26 -5.00
C VAL A 53 -20.14 9.84 -3.93
N ASN A 54 -20.47 11.01 -3.38
CA ASN A 54 -19.70 11.64 -2.32
C ASN A 54 -19.61 10.75 -1.08
N TRP A 55 -20.73 10.14 -0.66
CA TRP A 55 -20.73 9.22 0.47
C TRP A 55 -19.82 8.00 0.24
N ALA A 56 -19.81 7.45 -0.97
CA ALA A 56 -18.93 6.32 -1.30
C ALA A 56 -17.44 6.71 -1.14
N TRP A 57 -17.06 7.92 -1.56
CA TRP A 57 -15.69 8.40 -1.46
C TRP A 57 -15.29 8.86 -0.06
N GLU A 58 -16.17 9.55 0.66
CA GLU A 58 -15.86 10.22 1.93
C GLU A 58 -16.13 9.35 3.16
N VAL A 59 -17.02 8.36 3.05
CA VAL A 59 -17.44 7.52 4.19
C VAL A 59 -17.13 6.06 3.94
N ALA A 60 -17.62 5.50 2.84
CA ALA A 60 -17.50 4.07 2.58
C ALA A 60 -16.04 3.66 2.33
N LYS A 61 -15.33 4.41 1.47
CA LYS A 61 -13.95 4.10 1.11
C LYS A 61 -12.99 4.15 2.31
N PRO A 62 -12.98 5.18 3.18
CA PRO A 62 -12.14 5.18 4.38
C PRO A 62 -12.44 4.01 5.32
N TRP A 63 -13.71 3.62 5.48
CA TRP A 63 -14.07 2.47 6.28
C TRP A 63 -13.57 1.15 5.66
N SER A 64 -13.75 0.95 4.35
CA SER A 64 -13.26 -0.24 3.64
C SER A 64 -11.73 -0.32 3.67
N ASP A 65 -11.04 0.81 3.52
CA ASP A 65 -9.57 0.88 3.64
C ASP A 65 -9.11 0.52 5.06
N ALA A 66 -9.82 1.00 6.09
CA ALA A 66 -9.55 0.64 7.49
C ALA A 66 -9.79 -0.85 7.75
N MET A 67 -10.89 -1.42 7.23
CA MET A 67 -11.18 -2.85 7.30
C MET A 67 -10.08 -3.68 6.60
N THR A 68 -9.66 -3.26 5.41
CA THR A 68 -8.57 -3.91 4.67
C THR A 68 -7.27 -3.91 5.47
N HIS A 69 -6.93 -2.77 6.09
CA HIS A 69 -5.73 -2.64 6.92
C HIS A 69 -5.73 -3.61 8.10
N VAL A 70 -6.81 -3.68 8.88
CA VAL A 70 -6.89 -4.60 10.03
C VAL A 70 -6.96 -6.07 9.62
N LEU A 71 -7.53 -6.38 8.45
CA LEU A 71 -7.51 -7.73 7.90
C LEU A 71 -6.09 -8.15 7.51
N MET A 72 -5.32 -7.24 6.91
CA MET A 72 -3.92 -7.50 6.57
C MET A 72 -3.04 -7.66 7.82
N GLU A 73 -3.24 -6.85 8.86
CA GLU A 73 -2.55 -7.02 10.14
C GLU A 73 -2.86 -8.38 10.78
N ARG A 74 -4.08 -8.89 10.57
CA ARG A 74 -4.54 -10.15 11.17
C ARG A 74 -4.13 -11.39 10.39
N TYR A 75 -4.28 -11.37 9.07
CA TYR A 75 -4.17 -12.56 8.21
C TYR A 75 -2.96 -12.52 7.26
N GLY A 76 -2.30 -11.36 7.12
CA GLY A 76 -1.23 -11.15 6.16
C GLY A 76 -1.68 -10.37 4.92
N ARG A 77 -0.72 -10.04 4.06
CA ARG A 77 -0.94 -9.15 2.89
C ARG A 77 -1.98 -9.69 1.91
N TRP A 78 -2.09 -11.01 1.75
CA TRP A 78 -3.10 -11.64 0.89
C TRP A 78 -4.51 -11.12 1.16
N ALA A 79 -4.85 -10.77 2.40
CA ALA A 79 -6.19 -10.34 2.76
C ALA A 79 -6.61 -9.04 2.04
N ALA A 80 -5.68 -8.27 1.46
CA ALA A 80 -5.99 -7.09 0.64
C ALA A 80 -6.94 -7.37 -0.54
N GLY A 81 -6.96 -8.61 -1.05
CA GLY A 81 -7.82 -9.04 -2.16
C GLY A 81 -9.30 -9.21 -1.82
N TRP A 82 -9.71 -9.14 -0.55
CA TRP A 82 -11.09 -9.41 -0.12
C TRP A 82 -12.14 -8.53 -0.81
N ARG A 83 -11.77 -7.32 -1.26
CA ARG A 83 -12.67 -6.37 -1.94
C ARG A 83 -12.38 -6.24 -3.43
N TRP A 84 -11.61 -7.17 -4.01
CA TRP A 84 -11.29 -7.16 -5.43
C TRP A 84 -12.48 -7.65 -6.25
N SER A 85 -13.43 -6.76 -6.42
CA SER A 85 -14.75 -7.04 -6.94
C SER A 85 -14.75 -7.35 -8.43
N LEU A 86 -15.74 -8.14 -8.86
CA LEU A 86 -16.12 -8.28 -10.26
C LEU A 86 -16.46 -6.91 -10.89
N GLY A 87 -16.04 -6.71 -12.14
CA GLY A 87 -16.35 -5.52 -12.96
C GLY A 87 -16.01 -4.21 -12.27
N GLU A 88 -16.68 -3.12 -12.62
CA GLU A 88 -16.41 -1.73 -12.18
C GLU A 88 -16.73 -1.44 -10.69
N GLY A 89 -16.57 -2.41 -9.81
CA GLY A 89 -16.71 -2.26 -8.37
C GLY A 89 -15.51 -1.55 -7.70
N ASP A 90 -15.31 -1.76 -6.40
CA ASP A 90 -14.38 -1.01 -5.54
C ASP A 90 -12.93 -0.98 -6.09
N VAL A 91 -12.44 -2.11 -6.60
CA VAL A 91 -11.04 -2.32 -7.02
C VAL A 91 -10.92 -2.78 -8.49
N ASP A 92 -12.05 -2.91 -9.18
CA ASP A 92 -12.20 -3.32 -10.59
C ASP A 92 -11.56 -4.65 -11.04
N GLY A 93 -12.34 -5.51 -11.69
CA GLY A 93 -11.85 -6.67 -12.45
C GLY A 93 -11.24 -7.81 -11.65
N GLY A 94 -11.55 -7.90 -10.36
CA GLY A 94 -11.12 -9.01 -9.52
C GLY A 94 -12.09 -10.17 -9.53
N PRO A 95 -11.78 -11.26 -8.80
CA PRO A 95 -12.59 -12.46 -8.77
C PRO A 95 -13.67 -12.48 -7.69
N VAL A 96 -13.79 -11.46 -6.82
CA VAL A 96 -14.69 -11.51 -5.66
C VAL A 96 -16.10 -11.03 -6.04
N GLY A 97 -17.11 -11.88 -5.90
CA GLY A 97 -18.52 -11.57 -6.18
C GLY A 97 -19.32 -11.10 -4.95
N ASN A 98 -18.91 -11.45 -3.73
CA ASN A 98 -19.62 -11.08 -2.51
C ASN A 98 -19.42 -9.60 -2.08
N TRP A 99 -18.50 -8.89 -2.74
CA TRP A 99 -18.28 -7.46 -2.59
C TRP A 99 -18.35 -6.76 -3.96
N CYS A 100 -19.14 -5.69 -4.06
CA CYS A 100 -19.24 -4.89 -5.28
C CYS A 100 -18.52 -3.56 -5.05
N CYS A 101 -19.13 -2.63 -4.32
CA CYS A 101 -18.50 -1.37 -3.93
C CYS A 101 -19.11 -0.84 -2.64
N GLY A 102 -18.44 0.11 -2.00
CA GLY A 102 -18.91 0.71 -0.74
C GLY A 102 -20.37 1.16 -0.78
N SER A 103 -20.84 1.72 -1.91
CA SER A 103 -22.22 2.22 -2.04
C SER A 103 -23.30 1.15 -2.15
N HIS A 104 -22.95 -0.08 -2.55
CA HIS A 104 -23.86 -1.22 -2.74
C HIS A 104 -23.72 -2.27 -1.64
N SER A 105 -22.51 -2.48 -1.14
CA SER A 105 -22.19 -3.57 -0.21
C SER A 105 -22.32 -3.15 1.25
N ILE A 106 -22.19 -1.85 1.56
CA ILE A 106 -22.43 -1.33 2.91
C ILE A 106 -23.91 -0.98 3.07
N THR A 107 -24.60 -1.73 3.94
CA THR A 107 -26.03 -1.55 4.24
C THR A 107 -26.27 -1.41 5.75
N THR A 108 -26.66 -2.47 6.44
CA THR A 108 -26.69 -2.53 7.90
C THR A 108 -25.36 -3.09 8.43
N PRO A 109 -24.99 -2.84 9.69
CA PRO A 109 -23.78 -3.41 10.27
C PRO A 109 -23.65 -4.93 10.07
N GLU A 110 -24.72 -5.68 10.37
CA GLU A 110 -24.73 -7.14 10.31
C GLU A 110 -24.52 -7.63 8.86
N GLN A 111 -25.33 -7.12 7.93
CA GLN A 111 -25.26 -7.51 6.52
C GLN A 111 -23.91 -7.12 5.89
N THR A 112 -23.36 -5.97 6.28
CA THR A 112 -22.06 -5.53 5.78
C THR A 112 -20.97 -6.46 6.26
N LEU A 113 -20.94 -6.81 7.55
CA LEU A 113 -19.93 -7.71 8.10
C LEU A 113 -20.04 -9.13 7.55
N ASP A 114 -21.26 -9.63 7.33
CA ASP A 114 -21.47 -10.92 6.69
C ASP A 114 -20.94 -10.93 5.24
N ARG A 115 -21.06 -9.81 4.51
CA ARG A 115 -20.43 -9.66 3.20
C ARG A 115 -18.90 -9.62 3.27
N VAL A 116 -18.30 -8.94 4.25
CA VAL A 116 -16.84 -8.95 4.43
C VAL A 116 -16.35 -10.39 4.70
N VAL A 117 -17.06 -11.15 5.55
CA VAL A 117 -16.75 -12.57 5.82
C VAL A 117 -16.81 -13.38 4.54
N ALA A 118 -17.92 -13.30 3.81
CA ALA A 118 -18.12 -14.06 2.57
C ALA A 118 -17.07 -13.71 1.51
N ALA A 119 -16.77 -12.42 1.34
CA ALA A 119 -15.82 -11.92 0.37
C ALA A 119 -14.37 -12.33 0.69
N LEU A 120 -13.97 -12.31 1.97
CA LEU A 120 -12.65 -12.80 2.38
C LEU A 120 -12.50 -14.31 2.20
N CYS A 121 -13.53 -15.10 2.53
CA CYS A 121 -13.52 -16.55 2.31
C CYS A 121 -13.52 -16.88 0.81
N GLU A 122 -14.32 -16.18 0.01
CA GLU A 122 -14.35 -16.34 -1.43
C GLU A 122 -13.00 -16.04 -2.10
N TRP A 123 -12.31 -14.99 -1.61
CA TRP A 123 -10.96 -14.67 -2.02
C TRP A 123 -9.97 -15.78 -1.64
N ARG A 124 -10.06 -16.30 -0.40
CA ARG A 124 -9.24 -17.43 0.05
C ARG A 124 -9.44 -18.67 -0.82
N ASP A 125 -10.70 -19.07 -1.06
CA ASP A 125 -11.05 -20.23 -1.88
C ASP A 125 -10.53 -20.08 -3.31
N TRP A 126 -10.46 -18.85 -3.83
CA TRP A 126 -9.86 -18.57 -5.13
C TRP A 126 -8.35 -18.82 -5.13
N LEU A 127 -7.63 -18.34 -4.11
CA LEU A 127 -6.18 -18.58 -3.98
C LEU A 127 -5.85 -20.07 -3.81
N GLU A 128 -6.64 -20.80 -3.03
CA GLU A 128 -6.47 -22.26 -2.85
C GLU A 128 -6.69 -23.03 -4.15
N ARG A 129 -7.72 -22.68 -4.93
CA ARG A 129 -7.93 -23.28 -6.27
C ARG A 129 -6.80 -22.95 -7.25
N LEU A 130 -6.24 -21.74 -7.19
CA LEU A 130 -5.08 -21.39 -8.01
C LEU A 130 -3.88 -22.28 -7.66
N ALA A 131 -3.59 -22.48 -6.37
CA ALA A 131 -2.52 -23.37 -5.92
C ALA A 131 -2.75 -24.81 -6.41
N GLU A 132 -3.97 -25.34 -6.27
CA GLU A 132 -4.33 -26.67 -6.78
C GLU A 132 -4.12 -26.78 -8.30
N TRP A 133 -4.46 -25.73 -9.06
CA TRP A 133 -4.21 -25.71 -10.51
C TRP A 133 -2.75 -25.59 -10.85
N PHE A 134 -1.95 -24.83 -10.10
CA PHE A 134 -0.52 -24.77 -10.31
C PHE A 134 0.10 -26.16 -10.11
N GLU A 135 -0.26 -26.85 -9.02
CA GLU A 135 0.20 -28.21 -8.71
C GLU A 135 -0.28 -29.27 -9.71
N ALA A 136 -1.48 -29.12 -10.28
CA ALA A 136 -2.01 -30.06 -11.28
C ALA A 136 -1.20 -30.11 -12.58
N TYR A 137 -0.38 -29.07 -12.83
CA TYR A 137 0.54 -29.01 -13.96
C TYR A 137 1.96 -28.79 -13.42
N PRO A 138 2.58 -29.81 -12.80
CA PRO A 138 3.87 -29.65 -12.17
C PRO A 138 4.94 -29.37 -13.21
N LEU A 139 5.77 -28.37 -12.97
CA LEU A 139 6.77 -27.94 -13.94
C LEU A 139 8.18 -28.19 -13.40
N ASP A 140 8.99 -28.88 -14.20
CA ASP A 140 10.43 -29.03 -13.95
C ASP A 140 11.21 -28.09 -14.88
N PRO A 141 12.00 -27.16 -14.33
CA PRO A 141 12.89 -26.29 -15.10
C PRO A 141 13.87 -27.04 -16.01
N GLU A 142 14.28 -28.26 -15.63
CA GLU A 142 15.19 -29.10 -16.41
C GLU A 142 14.52 -29.69 -17.66
N THR A 143 13.19 -29.76 -17.69
CA THR A 143 12.42 -30.34 -18.79
C THR A 143 11.64 -29.30 -19.60
N LEU A 144 11.86 -28.00 -19.38
CA LEU A 144 11.15 -26.90 -20.03
C LEU A 144 11.00 -27.06 -21.56
N ASP A 145 12.04 -27.54 -22.24
CA ASP A 145 11.99 -27.76 -23.70
C ASP A 145 11.20 -29.02 -24.10
N ALA A 146 11.19 -30.06 -23.26
CA ALA A 146 10.44 -31.29 -23.48
C ALA A 146 8.95 -31.15 -23.13
N ASP A 147 8.64 -30.36 -22.10
CA ASP A 147 7.30 -30.19 -21.55
C ASP A 147 6.64 -28.86 -21.94
N ARG A 148 7.16 -28.15 -22.94
CA ARG A 148 6.64 -26.85 -23.40
C ARG A 148 5.14 -26.84 -23.65
N ILE A 149 4.62 -27.91 -24.24
CA ILE A 149 3.18 -28.07 -24.52
C ILE A 149 2.35 -28.11 -23.21
N LEU A 150 2.91 -28.67 -22.13
CA LEU A 150 2.27 -28.69 -20.81
C LEU A 150 2.18 -27.28 -20.22
N TRP A 151 3.27 -26.51 -20.32
CA TRP A 151 3.31 -25.11 -19.87
C TRP A 151 2.30 -24.24 -20.63
N GLU A 152 2.24 -24.39 -21.96
CA GLU A 152 1.29 -23.66 -22.81
C GLU A 152 -0.16 -24.03 -22.43
N ARG A 153 -0.45 -25.32 -22.20
CA ARG A 153 -1.77 -25.77 -21.75
C ARG A 153 -2.14 -25.25 -20.37
N ALA A 154 -1.19 -25.22 -19.44
CA ALA A 154 -1.41 -24.68 -18.10
C ALA A 154 -1.75 -23.19 -18.17
N ALA A 155 -0.92 -22.39 -18.85
CA ALA A 155 -1.15 -20.95 -19.03
C ALA A 155 -2.50 -20.66 -19.73
N ARG A 156 -2.80 -21.39 -20.81
CA ARG A 156 -4.09 -21.31 -21.51
C ARG A 156 -5.27 -21.59 -20.58
N ASN A 157 -5.20 -22.69 -19.81
CA ASN A 157 -6.28 -23.06 -18.91
C ASN A 157 -6.45 -22.02 -17.79
N LEU A 158 -5.37 -21.48 -17.24
CA LEU A 158 -5.42 -20.39 -16.26
C LEU A 158 -6.10 -19.14 -16.84
N ILE A 159 -5.76 -18.73 -18.06
CA ILE A 159 -6.42 -17.61 -18.75
C ILE A 159 -7.93 -17.80 -18.81
N LEU A 160 -8.38 -19.01 -19.22
CA LEU A 160 -9.79 -19.33 -19.34
C LEU A 160 -10.50 -19.38 -17.98
N GLN A 161 -9.84 -19.94 -16.95
CA GLN A 161 -10.39 -19.98 -15.59
C GLN A 161 -10.53 -18.58 -14.98
N VAL A 162 -9.53 -17.70 -15.19
CA VAL A 162 -9.64 -16.31 -14.74
C VAL A 162 -10.78 -15.61 -15.46
N ALA A 163 -10.86 -15.73 -16.78
CA ALA A 163 -11.93 -15.10 -17.57
C ALA A 163 -13.33 -15.58 -17.13
N ASP A 164 -13.50 -16.87 -16.87
CA ASP A 164 -14.76 -17.43 -16.34
C ASP A 164 -15.06 -16.88 -14.94
N ARG A 165 -14.06 -16.93 -14.05
CA ARG A 165 -14.21 -16.49 -12.66
C ARG A 165 -14.61 -15.02 -12.55
N THR A 166 -14.03 -14.17 -13.38
CA THR A 166 -14.26 -12.72 -13.37
C THR A 166 -15.40 -12.30 -14.30
N GLY A 167 -16.04 -13.24 -15.01
CA GLY A 167 -17.02 -12.96 -16.07
C GLY A 167 -16.44 -12.16 -17.25
N ALA A 168 -15.12 -12.08 -17.37
CA ALA A 168 -14.39 -11.20 -18.28
C ALA A 168 -14.92 -9.74 -18.32
N GLU A 169 -15.34 -9.20 -17.17
CA GLU A 169 -15.91 -7.86 -17.04
C GLU A 169 -14.87 -6.74 -17.25
N SER A 170 -15.08 -5.53 -16.70
CA SER A 170 -14.01 -4.51 -16.70
C SER A 170 -12.78 -5.03 -15.94
N GLY A 171 -11.59 -4.55 -16.32
CA GLY A 171 -10.34 -4.77 -15.58
C GLY A 171 -9.81 -6.21 -15.48
N TRP A 172 -10.55 -7.24 -15.91
CA TRP A 172 -10.24 -8.66 -15.65
C TRP A 172 -8.85 -9.10 -16.09
N TYR A 173 -8.36 -8.53 -17.19
CA TYR A 173 -7.05 -8.83 -17.75
C TYR A 173 -5.90 -8.32 -16.85
N GLY A 174 -6.17 -7.40 -15.92
CA GLY A 174 -5.27 -7.03 -14.84
C GLY A 174 -5.00 -8.22 -13.92
N HIS A 175 -6.07 -8.82 -13.39
CA HIS A 175 -5.98 -10.04 -12.57
C HIS A 175 -5.41 -11.23 -13.34
N CYS A 176 -5.80 -11.40 -14.61
CA CYS A 176 -5.24 -12.46 -15.46
C CYS A 176 -3.72 -12.36 -15.62
N ARG A 177 -3.19 -11.15 -15.84
CA ARG A 177 -1.73 -10.94 -15.87
C ARG A 177 -1.09 -11.33 -14.54
N GLN A 178 -1.68 -10.90 -13.43
CA GLN A 178 -1.15 -11.21 -12.11
C GLN A 178 -1.15 -12.73 -11.81
N VAL A 179 -2.21 -13.46 -12.18
CA VAL A 179 -2.26 -14.92 -12.03
C VAL A 179 -1.19 -15.62 -12.89
N LEU A 180 -0.91 -15.13 -14.10
CA LEU A 180 0.18 -15.66 -14.93
C LEU A 180 1.55 -15.37 -14.31
N GLU A 181 1.75 -14.19 -13.73
CA GLU A 181 2.97 -13.86 -12.98
C GLU A 181 3.12 -14.76 -11.74
N TRP A 182 2.04 -15.02 -11.01
CA TRP A 182 2.02 -15.95 -9.88
C TRP A 182 2.32 -17.38 -10.28
N PHE A 183 1.76 -17.86 -11.39
CA PHE A 183 2.05 -19.19 -11.92
C PHE A 183 3.55 -19.35 -12.23
N LEU A 184 4.16 -18.35 -12.87
CA LEU A 184 5.59 -18.35 -13.14
C LEU A 184 6.41 -18.28 -11.83
N GLY A 185 5.99 -17.45 -10.87
CA GLY A 185 6.62 -17.33 -9.55
C GLY A 185 6.57 -18.62 -8.72
N TYR A 186 5.42 -19.32 -8.71
CA TYR A 186 5.25 -20.62 -8.05
C TYR A 186 6.29 -21.65 -8.54
N TRP A 187 6.60 -21.63 -9.84
CA TRP A 187 7.60 -22.50 -10.46
C TRP A 187 9.02 -21.91 -10.48
N GLY A 188 9.27 -20.85 -9.70
CA GLY A 188 10.61 -20.31 -9.44
C GLY A 188 11.17 -19.39 -10.53
N VAL A 189 10.33 -18.87 -11.42
CA VAL A 189 10.73 -17.81 -12.37
C VAL A 189 10.87 -16.49 -11.62
N ALA A 190 11.97 -15.77 -11.85
CA ALA A 190 12.21 -14.51 -11.16
C ALA A 190 11.16 -13.43 -11.53
N PRO A 191 10.81 -12.49 -10.61
CA PRO A 191 9.75 -11.51 -10.82
C PRO A 191 9.93 -10.63 -12.07
N GLU A 192 11.13 -10.08 -12.30
CA GLU A 192 11.40 -9.21 -13.46
C GLU A 192 11.22 -9.94 -14.81
N PRO A 193 11.79 -11.16 -15.01
CA PRO A 193 11.45 -11.99 -16.15
C PRO A 193 9.96 -12.29 -16.29
N ALA A 194 9.28 -12.68 -15.21
CA ALA A 194 7.86 -13.03 -15.24
C ALA A 194 7.00 -11.85 -15.71
N GLU A 195 7.15 -10.67 -15.10
CA GLU A 195 6.42 -9.45 -15.48
C GLU A 195 6.66 -9.10 -16.96
N ARG A 196 7.92 -9.16 -17.40
CA ARG A 196 8.29 -8.86 -18.79
C ARG A 196 7.63 -9.82 -19.77
N LEU A 197 7.65 -11.12 -19.49
CA LEU A 197 7.06 -12.15 -20.34
C LEU A 197 5.54 -12.00 -20.42
N VAL A 198 4.87 -11.84 -19.28
CA VAL A 198 3.42 -11.65 -19.21
C VAL A 198 3.00 -10.37 -19.94
N ARG A 199 3.70 -9.26 -19.72
CA ARG A 199 3.44 -8.00 -20.42
C ARG A 199 3.56 -8.14 -21.94
N GLN A 200 4.58 -8.85 -22.44
CA GLN A 200 4.78 -9.09 -23.87
C GLN A 200 3.72 -10.03 -24.46
N ALA A 201 3.41 -11.12 -23.75
CA ALA A 201 2.44 -12.12 -24.16
C ALA A 201 1.02 -11.55 -24.24
N VAL A 202 0.59 -10.82 -23.20
CA VAL A 202 -0.74 -10.21 -23.16
C VAL A 202 -0.80 -8.96 -24.03
N GLY A 203 0.14 -8.02 -23.91
CA GLY A 203 0.35 -6.92 -24.86
C GLY A 203 -0.89 -6.16 -25.36
N GLY A 204 -1.89 -5.93 -24.50
CA GLY A 204 -3.15 -5.25 -24.84
C GLY A 204 -4.14 -6.09 -25.68
N ARG A 205 -3.90 -7.40 -25.83
CA ARG A 205 -4.76 -8.32 -26.60
C ARG A 205 -6.07 -8.62 -25.92
N PHE A 206 -6.07 -8.67 -24.59
CA PHE A 206 -7.29 -8.77 -23.80
C PHE A 206 -7.97 -7.41 -23.67
N LYS A 207 -9.31 -7.42 -23.65
CA LYS A 207 -10.15 -6.22 -23.58
C LYS A 207 -11.16 -6.37 -22.46
N SER A 208 -11.57 -5.26 -21.88
CA SER A 208 -12.70 -5.23 -20.94
C SER A 208 -13.97 -5.78 -21.60
N TRP A 209 -14.81 -6.46 -20.82
CA TRP A 209 -16.11 -6.98 -21.26
C TRP A 209 -16.04 -8.02 -22.38
N THR A 210 -14.90 -8.66 -22.57
CA THR A 210 -14.67 -9.62 -23.65
C THR A 210 -13.82 -10.77 -23.15
N ALA A 211 -14.43 -11.95 -23.05
CA ALA A 211 -13.71 -13.20 -22.80
C ALA A 211 -12.85 -13.55 -24.03
N PRO A 212 -11.61 -14.04 -23.84
CA PRO A 212 -10.81 -14.53 -24.95
C PRO A 212 -11.42 -15.82 -25.48
N ASP A 213 -11.40 -16.01 -26.80
CA ASP A 213 -11.63 -17.35 -27.35
C ASP A 213 -10.41 -18.24 -27.12
N THR A 214 -10.55 -19.53 -27.41
CA THR A 214 -9.48 -20.51 -27.21
C THR A 214 -8.26 -20.22 -28.09
N VAL A 215 -8.45 -19.67 -29.30
CA VAL A 215 -7.37 -19.38 -30.23
C VAL A 215 -6.49 -18.26 -29.67
N LEU A 216 -7.11 -17.21 -29.15
CA LEU A 216 -6.40 -16.11 -28.50
C LEU A 216 -5.71 -16.56 -27.21
N ALA A 217 -6.36 -17.42 -26.41
CA ALA A 217 -5.75 -17.98 -25.20
C ALA A 217 -4.52 -18.85 -25.52
N ASP A 218 -4.60 -19.69 -26.56
CA ASP A 218 -3.49 -20.51 -27.05
C ASP A 218 -2.34 -19.61 -27.54
N GLU A 219 -2.64 -18.59 -28.32
CA GLU A 219 -1.65 -17.64 -28.85
C GLU A 219 -0.92 -16.86 -27.74
N VAL A 220 -1.63 -16.47 -26.67
CA VAL A 220 -1.03 -15.81 -25.50
C VAL A 220 -0.17 -16.81 -24.71
N ALA A 221 -0.62 -18.05 -24.54
CA ALA A 221 0.13 -19.08 -23.85
C ALA A 221 1.45 -19.43 -24.56
N GLU A 222 1.42 -19.61 -25.88
CA GLU A 222 2.62 -19.83 -26.71
C GLU A 222 3.63 -18.68 -26.57
N ARG A 223 3.14 -17.44 -26.55
CA ARG A 223 4.00 -16.25 -26.38
C ARG A 223 4.54 -16.07 -24.98
N LEU A 224 3.83 -16.57 -23.96
CA LEU A 224 4.29 -16.55 -22.59
C LEU A 224 5.44 -17.54 -22.40
N VAL A 225 5.26 -18.76 -22.93
CA VAL A 225 6.16 -19.88 -22.66
C VAL A 225 7.33 -19.94 -23.64
N GLY A 226 7.13 -19.66 -24.92
CA GLY A 226 8.17 -19.78 -25.96
C GLY A 226 9.48 -19.03 -25.68
N PRO A 227 9.46 -17.81 -25.09
CA PRO A 227 10.67 -17.09 -24.75
C PRO A 227 11.36 -17.56 -23.45
N LEU A 228 10.73 -18.38 -22.62
CA LEU A 228 11.31 -18.85 -21.35
C LEU A 228 12.63 -19.60 -21.61
N ARG A 229 13.59 -19.38 -20.72
CA ARG A 229 14.89 -20.08 -20.71
C ARG A 229 15.11 -20.69 -19.33
N PRO A 230 15.83 -21.82 -19.23
CA PRO A 230 16.16 -22.42 -17.92
C PRO A 230 16.84 -21.47 -16.94
N GLN A 231 17.59 -20.48 -17.45
CA GLN A 231 18.25 -19.43 -16.68
C GLN A 231 17.30 -18.35 -16.12
N ASP A 232 16.05 -18.26 -16.59
CA ASP A 232 15.02 -17.39 -16.02
C ASP A 232 14.36 -18.01 -14.78
N ILE A 233 14.57 -19.32 -14.60
CA ILE A 233 14.17 -20.12 -13.45
C ILE A 233 15.34 -20.11 -12.47
N TYR A 234 15.07 -20.09 -11.17
CA TYR A 234 15.99 -19.86 -10.04
C TYR A 234 16.07 -18.40 -9.59
N TRP A 235 15.16 -18.02 -8.70
CA TRP A 235 15.39 -16.98 -7.69
C TRP A 235 15.03 -17.51 -6.31
N SER A 236 16.03 -17.67 -5.46
CA SER A 236 15.84 -17.75 -4.00
C SER A 236 17.05 -17.05 -3.38
N PRO A 237 16.99 -15.73 -3.12
CA PRO A 237 18.04 -15.08 -2.39
C PRO A 237 17.97 -15.65 -0.98
N ASP A 238 19.12 -16.13 -0.50
CA ASP A 238 19.31 -16.40 0.92
C ASP A 238 18.86 -15.14 1.69
N PRO A 239 17.99 -15.23 2.71
CA PRO A 239 17.52 -14.06 3.48
C PRO A 239 18.62 -13.11 3.98
N GLY A 240 19.88 -13.57 4.00
CA GLY A 240 21.07 -12.76 4.28
C GLY A 240 21.51 -11.78 3.19
N GLU A 241 21.01 -11.87 1.95
CA GLU A 241 21.45 -11.04 0.80
C GLU A 241 20.51 -9.88 0.45
N LEU A 242 19.40 -9.69 1.19
CA LEU A 242 18.49 -8.57 0.89
C LEU A 242 19.22 -7.23 0.97
N PRO A 243 19.21 -6.43 -0.12
CA PRO A 243 19.87 -5.14 -0.17
C PRO A 243 19.44 -4.24 0.99
N ASP A 244 20.40 -3.49 1.53
CA ASP A 244 20.09 -2.53 2.58
C ASP A 244 19.38 -1.30 1.99
N HIS A 245 18.07 -1.23 2.19
CA HIS A 245 17.24 -0.15 1.67
C HIS A 245 17.52 1.18 2.37
N LEU A 246 18.11 1.17 3.59
CA LEU A 246 18.59 2.40 4.22
C LEU A 246 19.78 2.97 3.44
N GLU A 247 20.74 2.13 3.04
CA GLU A 247 21.90 2.59 2.27
C GLU A 247 21.50 3.06 0.86
N ARG A 248 20.56 2.36 0.22
CA ARG A 248 19.98 2.79 -1.07
C ARG A 248 19.30 4.15 -0.94
N TRP A 249 18.45 4.32 0.08
CA TRP A 249 17.81 5.60 0.35
C TRP A 249 18.84 6.71 0.53
N LEU A 250 19.89 6.48 1.33
CA LEU A 250 20.89 7.51 1.58
C LEU A 250 21.68 7.91 0.33
N ALA A 251 21.93 6.97 -0.58
CA ALA A 251 22.50 7.26 -1.90
C ALA A 251 21.53 8.10 -2.75
N VAL A 252 20.27 7.67 -2.89
CA VAL A 252 19.24 8.39 -3.66
C VAL A 252 18.99 9.79 -3.09
N ARG A 253 18.85 9.89 -1.77
CA ARG A 253 18.67 11.14 -1.02
C ARG A 253 19.75 12.16 -1.32
N ALA A 254 21.00 11.72 -1.54
CA ALA A 254 22.12 12.59 -1.87
C ALA A 254 22.09 13.05 -3.34
N SER A 255 21.50 12.27 -4.24
CA SER A 255 21.41 12.60 -5.68
C SER A 255 20.16 13.41 -6.07
N VAL A 256 19.09 13.36 -5.28
CA VAL A 256 17.84 14.07 -5.61
C VAL A 256 18.09 15.59 -5.59
N PRO A 257 17.70 16.32 -6.65
CA PRO A 257 17.87 17.77 -6.73
C PRO A 257 16.76 18.49 -5.94
N TRP A 258 16.84 18.42 -4.61
CA TRP A 258 15.83 18.98 -3.69
C TRP A 258 15.60 20.49 -3.84
N SER A 259 16.58 21.21 -4.40
CA SER A 259 16.51 22.65 -4.65
C SER A 259 15.84 23.01 -5.97
N ASP A 260 15.76 22.09 -6.94
CA ASP A 260 15.30 22.38 -8.31
C ASP A 260 13.77 22.23 -8.47
N GLY A 261 13.03 22.28 -7.36
CA GLY A 261 11.57 22.25 -7.33
C GLY A 261 10.96 23.64 -7.49
N ALA A 262 10.58 23.97 -8.72
CA ALA A 262 9.73 25.11 -9.13
C ALA A 262 10.27 26.52 -8.85
N ASP A 263 11.43 26.84 -9.44
CA ASP A 263 11.66 28.18 -9.97
C ASP A 263 10.78 28.39 -11.23
N GLY A 264 9.49 28.67 -11.03
CA GLY A 264 8.53 28.89 -12.11
C GLY A 264 7.25 29.56 -11.64
N GLU A 265 7.24 30.90 -11.70
CA GLU A 265 6.04 31.76 -11.75
C GLU A 265 4.96 31.55 -10.67
N ASP A 266 5.35 31.56 -9.39
CA ASP A 266 4.66 32.26 -8.29
C ASP A 266 5.33 31.85 -6.97
N GLY A 267 5.86 32.82 -6.23
CA GLY A 267 6.57 32.57 -4.97
C GLY A 267 5.72 31.79 -3.96
N THR A 268 6.03 30.51 -3.75
CA THR A 268 5.28 29.64 -2.84
C THR A 268 5.87 29.53 -1.44
N ASP A 269 6.66 30.52 -0.99
CA ASP A 269 6.77 30.85 0.43
C ASP A 269 5.75 31.95 0.79
N SER A 270 4.47 31.69 0.51
CA SER A 270 3.36 32.64 0.70
C SER A 270 2.93 32.81 2.17
N GLY A 271 3.82 32.47 3.11
CA GLY A 271 3.61 32.62 4.55
C GLY A 271 2.73 31.55 5.20
N PRO A 272 2.41 31.74 6.49
CA PRO A 272 1.58 30.83 7.29
C PRO A 272 0.19 30.58 6.69
N VAL A 273 -0.35 29.38 6.89
CA VAL A 273 -1.73 29.05 6.49
C VAL A 273 -2.38 28.16 7.54
N THR A 274 -3.62 28.50 7.91
CA THR A 274 -4.48 27.68 8.77
C THR A 274 -5.84 27.55 8.09
N PRO A 275 -6.07 26.44 7.35
CA PRO A 275 -7.37 26.19 6.71
C PRO A 275 -8.47 25.94 7.76
N ALA A 276 -9.73 26.01 7.33
CA ALA A 276 -10.87 25.77 8.21
C ALA A 276 -10.91 24.33 8.76
N ARG A 277 -10.34 23.37 8.01
CA ARG A 277 -10.24 21.96 8.41
C ARG A 277 -8.80 21.59 8.70
N ASP A 278 -8.62 20.73 9.69
CA ASP A 278 -7.32 20.16 10.03
C ASP A 278 -7.25 18.73 9.50
N GLY A 279 -6.70 18.57 8.30
CA GLY A 279 -6.70 17.32 7.56
C GLY A 279 -6.03 16.17 8.30
N ALA A 280 -5.00 16.45 9.10
CA ALA A 280 -4.33 15.43 9.91
C ALA A 280 -5.23 15.00 11.07
N ALA A 281 -5.78 15.95 11.83
CA ALA A 281 -6.65 15.63 12.95
C ALA A 281 -7.95 14.95 12.50
N GLU A 282 -8.51 15.33 11.36
CA GLU A 282 -9.65 14.64 10.77
C GLU A 282 -9.29 13.21 10.34
N ASP A 283 -8.19 12.99 9.62
CA ASP A 283 -7.77 11.63 9.23
C ASP A 283 -7.61 10.73 10.46
N PHE A 284 -7.07 11.24 11.57
CA PHE A 284 -6.92 10.45 12.79
C PHE A 284 -8.27 10.12 13.44
N ARG A 285 -9.21 11.08 13.45
CA ARG A 285 -10.56 10.87 14.00
C ARG A 285 -11.42 9.93 13.16
N PHE A 286 -11.19 9.88 11.85
CA PHE A 286 -11.96 9.02 10.94
C PHE A 286 -11.27 7.67 10.71
N PHE A 287 -10.06 7.67 10.14
CA PHE A 287 -9.34 6.45 9.78
C PHE A 287 -8.75 5.76 11.01
N ASP A 288 -7.87 6.42 11.76
CA ASP A 288 -7.19 5.76 12.88
C ASP A 288 -8.18 5.37 13.99
N ALA A 289 -9.24 6.16 14.22
CA ALA A 289 -10.23 5.83 15.25
C ALA A 289 -11.15 4.67 14.83
N ALA A 290 -11.34 4.47 13.52
CA ALA A 290 -11.99 3.27 13.00
C ALA A 290 -11.12 2.03 13.19
N VAL A 291 -9.80 2.16 13.03
CA VAL A 291 -8.83 1.08 13.30
C VAL A 291 -8.79 0.75 14.80
N ASP A 292 -8.46 1.73 15.64
CA ASP A 292 -8.44 1.63 17.09
C ASP A 292 -8.64 3.03 17.74
N PRO A 293 -9.67 3.23 18.58
CA PRO A 293 -9.88 4.50 19.27
C PRO A 293 -8.68 4.96 20.11
N ALA A 294 -7.93 4.04 20.74
CA ALA A 294 -6.76 4.40 21.55
C ALA A 294 -5.61 4.91 20.67
N ARG A 295 -5.35 4.24 19.55
CA ARG A 295 -4.42 4.70 18.51
C ARG A 295 -4.74 6.11 18.02
N ALA A 296 -6.02 6.41 17.75
CA ALA A 296 -6.42 7.77 17.34
C ALA A 296 -6.19 8.81 18.42
N ALA A 297 -6.54 8.51 19.67
CA ALA A 297 -6.30 9.40 20.80
C ALA A 297 -4.80 9.69 20.97
N GLY A 298 -3.96 8.66 20.89
CA GLY A 298 -2.50 8.79 20.94
C GLY A 298 -1.94 9.66 19.82
N LEU A 299 -2.42 9.48 18.58
CA LEU A 299 -2.02 10.31 17.43
C LEU A 299 -2.45 11.77 17.56
N LEU A 300 -3.65 12.04 18.11
CA LEU A 300 -4.12 13.40 18.37
C LEU A 300 -3.27 14.08 19.45
N THR A 301 -2.95 13.39 20.55
CA THR A 301 -2.02 13.91 21.56
C THR A 301 -0.63 14.16 21.00
N ALA A 302 -0.11 13.25 20.18
CA ALA A 302 1.18 13.43 19.51
C ALA A 302 1.18 14.64 18.57
N LEU A 303 0.07 14.88 17.84
CA LEU A 303 -0.08 16.05 16.97
C LEU A 303 -0.08 17.37 17.74
N GLU A 304 -0.71 17.42 18.91
CA GLU A 304 -0.66 18.59 19.80
C GLU A 304 0.78 18.87 20.28
N LEU A 305 1.52 17.82 20.68
CA LEU A 305 2.92 17.93 21.08
C LEU A 305 3.81 18.38 19.92
N VAL A 306 3.66 17.79 18.74
CA VAL A 306 4.36 18.21 17.51
C VAL A 306 4.20 19.71 17.27
N ARG A 307 2.99 20.23 17.41
CA ARG A 307 2.70 21.66 17.21
C ARG A 307 3.28 22.54 18.30
N ALA A 308 3.21 22.10 19.57
CA ALA A 308 3.84 22.81 20.68
C ALA A 308 5.37 22.85 20.53
N ASP A 309 5.97 21.75 20.12
CA ASP A 309 7.40 21.61 19.85
C ASP A 309 7.84 22.47 18.68
N ALA A 310 7.02 22.52 17.62
CA ALA A 310 7.25 23.42 16.50
C ALA A 310 7.17 24.88 16.95
N ALA A 311 6.14 25.27 17.71
CA ALA A 311 5.97 26.65 18.19
C ALA A 311 7.14 27.12 19.07
N ARG A 312 7.67 26.25 19.95
CA ARG A 312 8.83 26.58 20.81
C ARG A 312 10.18 26.50 20.11
N GLY A 313 10.23 26.06 18.85
CA GLY A 313 11.47 25.93 18.08
C GLY A 313 12.37 24.79 18.56
N ALA A 314 11.78 23.66 18.93
CA ALA A 314 12.54 22.46 19.28
C ALA A 314 13.48 22.03 18.14
N VAL A 315 14.62 21.45 18.51
CA VAL A 315 15.52 20.80 17.54
C VAL A 315 14.90 19.48 17.12
N LEU A 316 14.80 19.23 15.82
CA LEU A 316 14.30 17.96 15.29
C LEU A 316 15.39 16.90 15.33
N ASP A 317 15.30 16.01 16.32
CA ASP A 317 16.19 14.87 16.52
C ASP A 317 15.36 13.65 16.97
N PHE A 318 16.00 12.49 17.10
CA PHE A 318 15.28 11.28 17.50
C PHE A 318 14.76 11.33 18.95
N GLU A 319 15.33 12.14 19.86
CA GLU A 319 14.73 12.28 21.21
C GLU A 319 13.35 12.93 21.12
N LEU A 320 13.20 13.91 20.22
CA LEU A 320 11.90 14.52 19.95
C LEU A 320 10.94 13.50 19.32
N LEU A 321 11.39 12.74 18.31
CA LEU A 321 10.57 11.72 17.64
C LEU A 321 10.08 10.65 18.60
N ARG A 322 10.94 10.12 19.49
CA ARG A 322 10.53 9.07 20.43
C ARG A 322 9.56 9.59 21.49
N GLY A 323 9.64 10.89 21.84
CA GLY A 323 8.63 11.55 22.68
C GLY A 323 7.25 11.54 22.03
N TRP A 324 7.13 11.86 20.74
CA TRP A 324 5.86 11.73 20.01
C TRP A 324 5.44 10.26 19.87
N GLN A 325 6.40 9.38 19.57
CA GLN A 325 6.14 7.96 19.34
C GLN A 325 5.60 7.25 20.59
N GLN A 326 5.97 7.72 21.79
CA GLN A 326 5.38 7.27 23.05
C GLN A 326 3.84 7.31 23.00
N HIS A 327 3.29 8.42 22.54
CA HIS A 327 1.83 8.61 22.44
C HIS A 327 1.24 7.82 21.28
N VAL A 328 1.95 7.74 20.15
CA VAL A 328 1.53 6.93 18.98
C VAL A 328 1.37 5.45 19.35
N LEU A 329 2.26 4.91 20.18
CA LEU A 329 2.26 3.51 20.61
C LEU A 329 1.55 3.27 21.94
N GLY A 330 1.14 4.33 22.65
CA GLY A 330 0.53 4.24 23.97
C GLY A 330 1.44 3.62 25.04
N THR A 331 2.76 3.81 24.92
CA THR A 331 3.74 3.22 25.84
C THR A 331 3.97 4.09 27.08
N PRO A 332 4.32 3.50 28.24
CA PRO A 332 4.56 4.26 29.47
C PRO A 332 5.83 5.13 29.39
N GLU A 333 6.80 4.73 28.59
CA GLU A 333 8.05 5.45 28.35
C GLU A 333 8.29 5.60 26.84
N PRO A 334 9.09 6.59 26.40
CA PRO A 334 9.46 6.73 25.00
C PRO A 334 10.21 5.48 24.49
N PRO A 335 9.81 4.91 23.33
CA PRO A 335 10.42 3.70 22.81
C PRO A 335 11.92 3.90 22.50
N PRO A 336 12.76 2.86 22.68
CA PRO A 336 14.16 2.92 22.31
C PRO A 336 14.31 2.90 20.78
N LEU A 337 15.52 3.20 20.31
CA LEU A 337 15.89 2.85 18.93
C LEU A 337 15.85 1.33 18.81
N ARG A 338 15.33 0.79 17.70
CA ARG A 338 15.38 -0.65 17.42
C ARG A 338 16.80 -1.17 17.54
N THR A 339 16.95 -2.47 17.81
CA THR A 339 18.28 -3.12 17.99
C THR A 339 18.63 -4.11 16.90
N ARG A 340 17.68 -4.39 15.99
CA ARG A 340 17.80 -5.35 14.89
C ARG A 340 17.43 -4.69 13.57
N PRO A 341 17.85 -5.27 12.42
CA PRO A 341 17.31 -4.87 11.12
C PRO A 341 15.78 -4.87 11.13
N ALA A 342 15.19 -3.85 10.51
CA ALA A 342 13.75 -3.76 10.34
C ALA A 342 13.38 -4.25 8.94
N PHE A 343 12.17 -4.78 8.82
CA PHE A 343 11.62 -5.27 7.57
C PHE A 343 10.26 -4.63 7.30
N ALA A 344 10.03 -4.21 6.07
CA ALA A 344 8.75 -3.65 5.62
C ALA A 344 8.30 -4.31 4.32
N LYS A 345 7.07 -3.98 3.90
CA LYS A 345 6.44 -4.49 2.66
C LYS A 345 6.45 -6.01 2.57
N GLY A 346 6.09 -6.70 3.66
CA GLY A 346 6.06 -8.16 3.69
C GLY A 346 7.44 -8.84 3.75
N GLY A 347 8.52 -8.08 3.93
CA GLY A 347 9.88 -8.62 3.99
C GLY A 347 10.75 -8.20 2.80
N GLU A 348 10.15 -7.59 1.76
CA GLU A 348 10.86 -7.12 0.57
C GLU A 348 11.92 -6.05 0.87
N GLU A 349 11.66 -5.20 1.86
CA GLU A 349 12.58 -4.12 2.23
C GLU A 349 13.24 -4.41 3.57
N ARG A 350 14.57 -4.53 3.56
CA ARG A 350 15.42 -4.63 4.75
C ARG A 350 16.09 -3.29 5.04
N TYR A 351 15.95 -2.78 6.26
CA TYR A 351 16.67 -1.59 6.75
C TYR A 351 17.70 -2.00 7.80
N GLY A 352 18.99 -1.87 7.45
CA GLY A 352 20.07 -2.22 8.36
C GLY A 352 20.11 -1.36 9.62
N ILE A 353 20.89 -1.82 10.59
CA ILE A 353 21.22 -1.05 11.79
C ILE A 353 22.69 -1.23 12.13
N GLY A 354 23.33 -0.11 12.42
CA GLY A 354 24.72 -0.01 12.85
C GLY A 354 24.85 0.91 14.06
N PRO A 355 26.04 0.96 14.69
CA PRO A 355 26.30 1.80 15.87
C PRO A 355 26.12 3.30 15.59
N ASP A 356 26.21 3.73 14.34
CA ASP A 356 26.09 5.12 13.90
C ASP A 356 24.69 5.47 13.34
N THR A 357 23.75 4.51 13.26
CA THR A 357 22.41 4.73 12.69
C THR A 357 21.70 5.91 13.37
N ARG A 358 21.84 6.04 14.69
CA ARG A 358 21.29 7.16 15.45
C ARG A 358 21.87 8.50 15.01
N ALA A 359 23.20 8.59 14.93
CA ALA A 359 23.88 9.84 14.57
C ALA A 359 23.58 10.23 13.11
N ARG A 360 23.48 9.25 12.20
CA ARG A 360 23.09 9.46 10.80
C ARG A 360 21.66 9.98 10.70
N LEU A 361 20.72 9.42 11.48
CA LEU A 361 19.34 9.89 11.51
C LEU A 361 19.28 11.34 11.99
N ASP A 362 19.91 11.67 13.12
CA ASP A 362 19.90 13.03 13.67
C ASP A 362 20.54 14.04 12.69
N ALA A 363 21.62 13.66 11.99
CA ALA A 363 22.23 14.50 10.97
C ALA A 363 21.30 14.74 9.76
N CYS A 364 20.52 13.73 9.36
CA CYS A 364 19.52 13.86 8.31
C CYS A 364 18.36 14.76 8.75
N LEU A 365 17.83 14.59 9.96
CA LEU A 365 16.74 15.39 10.52
C LEU A 365 17.12 16.86 10.70
N ALA A 366 18.36 17.15 11.12
CA ALA A 366 18.85 18.53 11.29
C ALA A 366 18.80 19.34 9.98
N GLN A 367 18.89 18.69 8.82
CA GLN A 367 18.81 19.36 7.50
C GLN A 367 17.41 19.90 7.20
N ALA A 368 16.39 19.53 7.98
CA ALA A 368 15.06 20.13 7.91
C ALA A 368 15.05 21.63 8.21
N ALA A 369 16.09 22.16 8.88
CA ALA A 369 16.25 23.58 9.16
C ALA A 369 16.92 24.36 8.02
N ASP A 370 17.38 23.70 6.95
CA ASP A 370 18.11 24.35 5.85
C ASP A 370 17.18 25.18 4.96
N GLY A 371 17.05 26.48 5.25
CA GLY A 371 16.17 27.41 4.54
C GLY A 371 16.46 27.60 3.05
N ARG A 372 17.54 27.01 2.51
CA ARG A 372 17.82 27.01 1.06
C ARG A 372 17.01 25.96 0.29
N ILE A 373 16.41 25.00 1.00
CA ILE A 373 15.56 23.96 0.42
C ILE A 373 14.09 24.37 0.60
N PRO A 374 13.25 24.30 -0.46
CA PRO A 374 11.83 24.62 -0.37
C PRO A 374 11.12 23.86 0.75
N LEU A 375 10.10 24.48 1.37
CA LEU A 375 9.37 23.90 2.51
C LEU A 375 8.84 22.50 2.22
N ALA A 376 8.21 22.31 1.06
CA ALA A 376 7.66 21.02 0.65
C ALA A 376 8.75 19.94 0.54
N ALA A 377 9.90 20.29 -0.05
CA ALA A 377 11.05 19.40 -0.18
C ALA A 377 11.65 19.04 1.19
N ARG A 378 11.78 20.01 2.12
CA ARG A 378 12.23 19.73 3.50
C ARG A 378 11.29 18.76 4.22
N ALA A 379 9.99 19.00 4.10
CA ALA A 379 8.95 18.19 4.75
C ALA A 379 8.89 16.76 4.18
N ALA A 380 9.00 16.62 2.85
CA ALA A 380 9.09 15.32 2.16
C ALA A 380 10.37 14.56 2.53
N ARG A 381 11.51 15.24 2.61
CA ARG A 381 12.81 14.64 2.92
C ARG A 381 12.83 14.01 4.31
N VAL A 382 12.36 14.74 5.34
CA VAL A 382 12.30 14.18 6.71
C VAL A 382 11.30 13.04 6.86
N TYR A 383 10.20 13.06 6.11
CA TYR A 383 9.25 11.95 6.06
C TYR A 383 9.94 10.67 5.59
N LEU A 384 10.64 10.75 4.45
CA LEU A 384 11.34 9.62 3.87
C LEU A 384 12.52 9.17 4.73
N ASP A 385 13.25 10.11 5.35
CA ASP A 385 14.29 9.80 6.32
C ASP A 385 13.73 8.91 7.44
N VAL A 386 12.60 9.27 8.06
CA VAL A 386 12.01 8.43 9.11
C VAL A 386 11.51 7.08 8.57
N CYS A 387 10.88 7.04 7.38
CA CYS A 387 10.41 5.80 6.77
C CYS A 387 11.55 4.78 6.53
N PHE A 388 12.69 5.23 6.01
CA PHE A 388 13.79 4.35 5.59
C PHE A 388 14.85 4.12 6.66
N PHE A 389 15.05 5.04 7.60
CA PHE A 389 15.79 4.72 8.84
C PHE A 389 15.02 3.72 9.69
N HIS A 390 13.68 3.79 9.62
CA HIS A 390 12.76 2.88 10.30
C HIS A 390 13.09 2.74 11.79
N PRO A 391 13.20 3.83 12.55
CA PRO A 391 13.93 3.83 13.82
C PRO A 391 13.23 3.07 14.97
N PHE A 392 11.93 2.78 14.85
CA PHE A 392 11.14 2.06 15.85
C PHE A 392 10.74 0.67 15.36
N ASP A 393 10.34 -0.21 16.28
CA ASP A 393 9.84 -1.55 15.92
C ASP A 393 8.42 -1.51 15.32
N ASP A 394 7.63 -0.47 15.62
CA ASP A 394 6.33 -0.21 15.00
C ASP A 394 6.07 1.30 14.88
N GLY A 395 5.16 1.66 13.98
CA GLY A 395 4.60 3.01 13.87
C GLY A 395 5.47 3.99 13.10
N ASN A 396 6.49 3.54 12.36
CA ASN A 396 7.39 4.42 11.61
C ASN A 396 6.69 5.30 10.58
N ALA A 397 5.67 4.78 9.88
CA ALA A 397 4.88 5.60 8.95
C ALA A 397 4.08 6.71 9.66
N ARG A 398 3.60 6.44 10.89
CA ARG A 398 2.92 7.43 11.74
C ARG A 398 3.92 8.47 12.26
N ALA A 399 5.09 8.04 12.70
CA ALA A 399 6.20 8.93 13.11
C ALA A 399 6.68 9.83 11.96
N ALA A 400 6.81 9.28 10.75
CA ALA A 400 7.20 10.01 9.54
C ALA A 400 6.21 11.11 9.20
N LEU A 401 4.90 10.82 9.26
CA LEU A 401 3.85 11.82 9.07
C LEU A 401 3.96 12.94 10.11
N LEU A 402 4.11 12.62 11.39
CA LEU A 402 4.25 13.61 12.46
C LEU A 402 5.50 14.49 12.26
N THR A 403 6.59 13.90 11.78
CA THR A 403 7.85 14.60 11.46
C THR A 403 7.68 15.58 10.29
N LEU A 404 6.94 15.18 9.25
CA LEU A 404 6.54 16.08 8.15
C LEU A 404 5.70 17.24 8.68
N LEU A 405 4.68 16.94 9.50
CA LEU A 405 3.78 17.94 10.06
C LEU A 405 4.51 18.90 11.01
N PHE A 406 5.55 18.46 11.71
CA PHE A 406 6.43 19.33 12.50
C PHE A 406 7.11 20.39 11.62
N VAL A 407 7.68 19.99 10.47
CA VAL A 407 8.36 20.92 9.56
C VAL A 407 7.39 21.95 9.00
N LEU A 408 6.16 21.53 8.67
CA LEU A 408 5.10 22.44 8.22
C LEU A 408 4.65 23.38 9.36
N ALA A 409 4.44 22.85 10.57
CA ALA A 409 4.06 23.63 11.74
C ALA A 409 5.14 24.67 12.13
N ARG A 410 6.42 24.36 11.93
CA ARG A 410 7.55 25.31 12.10
C ARG A 410 7.44 26.51 11.17
N ALA A 411 6.81 26.36 10.01
CA ALA A 411 6.52 27.42 9.06
C ALA A 411 5.12 28.05 9.25
N GLY A 412 4.38 27.66 10.30
CA GLY A 412 3.02 28.14 10.55
C GLY A 412 1.98 27.57 9.57
N VAL A 413 2.21 26.37 9.04
CA VAL A 413 1.34 25.74 8.04
C VAL A 413 0.60 24.54 8.63
N THR A 414 -0.71 24.53 8.46
CA THR A 414 -1.59 23.35 8.63
C THR A 414 -2.18 22.95 7.29
N LEU A 415 -2.28 21.64 7.03
CA LEU A 415 -2.85 21.11 5.79
C LEU A 415 -4.34 20.80 5.95
N ASP A 416 -5.14 21.12 4.93
CA ASP A 416 -6.57 20.79 4.84
C ASP A 416 -6.79 19.28 4.61
N SER A 417 -5.83 18.60 3.97
CA SER A 417 -5.84 17.15 3.78
C SER A 417 -4.42 16.56 3.85
N VAL A 418 -4.32 15.29 4.26
CA VAL A 418 -3.07 14.52 4.26
C VAL A 418 -3.18 13.21 3.45
N LEU A 419 -4.26 13.04 2.69
CA LEU A 419 -4.58 11.76 2.05
C LEU A 419 -3.48 11.30 1.08
N LEU A 420 -3.02 12.15 0.16
CA LEU A 420 -1.96 11.75 -0.78
C LEU A 420 -0.59 11.54 -0.12
N ILE A 421 -0.39 12.04 1.10
CA ILE A 421 0.86 11.84 1.85
C ILE A 421 0.81 10.52 2.61
N ARG A 422 -0.31 10.22 3.29
CA ARG A 422 -0.48 9.00 4.07
C ARG A 422 -0.75 7.77 3.23
N ARG A 423 -1.25 7.95 2.01
CA ARG A 423 -1.84 6.86 1.22
C ARG A 423 -0.97 6.39 0.06
N PHE A 424 0.34 6.60 0.06
CA PHE A 424 1.22 6.03 -0.97
C PHE A 424 2.49 5.48 -0.30
N GLY A 425 2.99 4.35 -0.81
CA GLY A 425 4.30 3.82 -0.45
C GLY A 425 5.36 4.38 -1.37
N TYR A 426 6.59 4.50 -0.88
CA TYR A 426 7.73 4.99 -1.66
C TYR A 426 8.83 3.93 -1.68
N ARG A 427 9.59 3.87 -2.77
CA ARG A 427 10.74 2.98 -2.92
C ARG A 427 12.02 3.69 -2.51
N ALA A 428 12.94 2.95 -1.89
CA ALA A 428 14.22 3.49 -1.44
C ALA A 428 15.22 3.76 -2.59
N ASP A 429 15.01 3.14 -3.75
CA ASP A 429 15.90 3.17 -4.91
C ASP A 429 15.43 4.10 -6.04
N ASP A 430 14.26 4.73 -5.91
CA ASP A 430 13.69 5.58 -6.95
C ASP A 430 13.70 7.08 -6.59
N PRO A 431 14.52 7.92 -7.25
CA PRO A 431 14.48 9.37 -7.03
C PRO A 431 13.17 10.02 -7.48
N HIS A 432 12.41 9.40 -8.39
CA HIS A 432 11.12 9.90 -8.83
C HIS A 432 10.08 9.84 -7.72
N ASP A 433 10.10 8.81 -6.89
CA ASP A 433 9.22 8.65 -5.73
C ASP A 433 9.44 9.78 -4.71
N ALA A 434 10.70 10.14 -4.45
CA ALA A 434 11.03 11.26 -3.57
C ALA A 434 10.46 12.59 -4.09
N LEU A 435 10.59 12.85 -5.40
CA LEU A 435 10.01 14.04 -6.03
C LEU A 435 8.48 14.00 -6.08
N SER A 436 7.88 12.82 -6.22
CA SER A 436 6.43 12.62 -6.19
C SER A 436 5.84 12.95 -4.83
N LEU A 437 6.51 12.60 -3.72
CA LEU A 437 6.10 13.07 -2.39
C LEU A 437 6.21 14.58 -2.26
N CYS A 438 7.30 15.21 -2.75
CA CYS A 438 7.44 16.66 -2.76
C CYS A 438 6.26 17.35 -3.47
N ARG A 439 5.93 16.90 -4.68
CA ARG A 439 4.77 17.38 -5.45
C ARG A 439 3.45 17.16 -4.71
N SER A 440 3.30 16.03 -4.02
CA SER A 440 2.10 15.75 -3.22
C SER A 440 1.95 16.74 -2.07
N VAL A 441 3.04 17.10 -1.38
CA VAL A 441 3.04 18.14 -0.34
C VAL A 441 2.70 19.50 -0.94
N GLU A 442 3.27 19.88 -2.10
CA GLU A 442 2.97 21.13 -2.80
C GLU A 442 1.49 21.25 -3.20
N ILE A 443 0.88 20.16 -3.68
CA ILE A 443 -0.55 20.10 -4.00
C ILE A 443 -1.38 20.40 -2.76
N HIS A 444 -1.10 19.73 -1.64
CA HIS A 444 -1.83 19.95 -0.38
C HIS A 444 -1.61 21.35 0.18
N LEU A 445 -0.42 21.92 0.05
CA LEU A 445 -0.14 23.30 0.43
C LEU A 445 -0.99 24.30 -0.37
N ARG A 446 -1.05 24.13 -1.71
CA ARG A 446 -1.89 24.98 -2.57
C ARG A 446 -3.37 24.85 -2.25
N GLN A 447 -3.86 23.62 -2.05
CA GLN A 447 -5.25 23.36 -1.68
C GLN A 447 -5.61 24.00 -0.34
N SER A 448 -4.73 23.88 0.66
CA SER A 448 -4.93 24.46 1.99
C SER A 448 -5.00 25.99 1.95
N ARG A 449 -4.19 26.62 1.08
CA ARG A 449 -4.23 28.08 0.85
C ARG A 449 -5.51 28.51 0.15
N ALA A 450 -5.96 27.75 -0.85
CA ALA A 450 -7.22 28.03 -1.52
C ALA A 450 -8.44 27.86 -0.60
N ALA A 451 -8.40 26.90 0.33
CA ALA A 451 -9.48 26.65 1.30
C ALA A 451 -9.52 27.66 2.47
N ALA A 452 -8.45 28.46 2.65
CA ALA A 452 -8.37 29.49 3.70
C ALA A 452 -8.81 30.89 3.23
N GLN A 453 -9.02 31.06 1.91
CA GLN A 453 -9.61 32.26 1.29
C GLN A 453 -11.12 32.09 1.17
#